data_AF-A0A3D0T3C9-F1
#
_entry.id   AF-A0A3D0T3C9-F1
#
_cell.length_a   1.000
_cell.length_b   1.000
_cell.length_c   1.000
_cell.angle_alpha   90.00
_cell.angle_beta   90.00
_cell.angle_gamma   90.00
#
_symmetry.space_group_name_H-M   'P 1'
#
loop_
_entity.id
_entity.type
_entity.pdbx_description
1 polymer ?
#
loop_
_entity_poly.entity_id
_entity_poly.type
_entity_poly.pdbx_seq_one_letter_code
_entity_poly.pdbx_strand_id
1 'polypeptide(L)'
;ANFGITALLGWINGDVLSMILIAGVFRLVMVHHVTFFINSLAHIWGSRPYTDTNTARDNGVIALFTFGEGYHNYHHIFEYDYRNGIKWYQYDPTKWLIKGLSYVGLTKNLRTCPEERIEKARLAMQLKYASQKVSKLPNAEEVMQTLQHEYDVLMQKMTDYYTTKKRIMALRKKHLLKSMERLELDFKYKELKQSLLLQKEKWLKLSQMEFAFS
;
A
#
# COMPACT_ATOMS: atom_id res chain seq x y z
N ALA A 1 0.16 -21.26 -22.68
CA ALA A 1 1.37 -21.47 -21.85
C ALA A 1 1.46 -22.90 -21.28
N ASN A 2 0.48 -23.39 -20.52
CA ASN A 2 0.61 -24.65 -19.77
C ASN A 2 0.82 -25.92 -20.62
N PHE A 3 0.20 -26.05 -21.80
CA PHE A 3 0.41 -27.21 -22.67
C PHE A 3 1.54 -27.02 -23.68
N GLY A 4 1.66 -25.82 -24.27
CA GLY A 4 2.72 -25.55 -25.26
C GLY A 4 4.14 -25.59 -24.67
N ILE A 5 4.34 -25.03 -23.48
CA ILE A 5 5.66 -25.04 -22.82
C ILE A 5 6.00 -26.45 -22.32
N THR A 6 5.04 -27.18 -21.76
CA THR A 6 5.27 -28.54 -21.27
C THR A 6 5.47 -29.53 -22.41
N ALA A 7 4.76 -29.36 -23.54
CA ALA A 7 5.00 -30.14 -24.74
C ALA A 7 6.39 -29.87 -25.34
N LEU A 8 6.81 -28.61 -25.40
CA LEU A 8 8.17 -28.23 -25.85
C LEU A 8 9.25 -28.82 -24.95
N LEU A 9 9.09 -28.69 -23.62
CA LEU A 9 10.03 -29.26 -22.65
C LEU A 9 10.06 -30.79 -22.72
N GLY A 10 8.91 -31.42 -22.94
CA GLY A 10 8.82 -32.85 -23.16
C GLY A 10 9.44 -33.29 -24.48
N TRP A 11 9.37 -32.48 -25.54
CA TRP A 11 10.08 -32.75 -26.79
C TRP A 11 11.61 -32.68 -26.58
N ILE A 12 12.09 -31.68 -25.83
CA ILE A 12 13.52 -31.56 -25.47
C ILE A 12 14.00 -32.74 -24.60
N ASN A 13 13.17 -33.18 -23.64
CA ASN A 13 13.50 -34.27 -22.72
C ASN A 13 13.16 -35.67 -23.26
N GLY A 14 12.60 -35.77 -24.48
CA GLY A 14 12.22 -37.04 -25.11
C GLY A 14 10.93 -37.68 -24.59
N ASP A 15 10.21 -37.05 -23.67
CA ASP A 15 8.94 -37.54 -23.13
C ASP A 15 7.89 -36.41 -23.02
N VAL A 16 7.17 -36.21 -24.13
CA VAL A 16 6.10 -35.21 -24.27
C VAL A 16 4.91 -35.53 -23.37
N LEU A 17 4.53 -36.80 -23.27
CA LEU A 17 3.32 -37.21 -22.56
C LEU A 17 3.49 -37.03 -21.05
N SER A 18 4.61 -37.48 -20.49
CA SER A 18 4.89 -37.33 -19.06
C SER A 18 4.98 -35.86 -18.66
N MET A 19 5.61 -35.00 -19.47
CA MET A 19 5.68 -33.56 -19.17
C MET A 19 4.31 -32.88 -19.22
N ILE A 20 3.46 -33.24 -20.18
CA ILE A 20 2.08 -32.72 -20.23
C ILE A 20 1.29 -33.18 -19.01
N LEU A 21 1.37 -34.45 -18.64
CA LEU A 21 0.58 -35.01 -17.53
C LEU A 21 1.07 -34.51 -16.16
N ILE A 22 2.38 -34.52 -15.90
CA ILE A 22 2.93 -34.17 -14.58
C ILE A 22 3.11 -32.66 -14.44
N ALA A 23 3.91 -32.03 -15.30
CA ALA A 23 4.23 -30.60 -15.19
C ALA A 23 3.08 -29.70 -15.67
N GLY A 24 2.23 -30.22 -16.57
CA GLY A 24 1.02 -29.53 -17.04
C GLY A 24 -0.17 -29.78 -16.13
N VAL A 25 -0.77 -30.97 -16.26
CA VAL A 25 -2.08 -31.30 -15.66
C VAL A 25 -1.98 -31.46 -14.15
N PHE A 26 -1.14 -32.35 -13.64
CA PHE A 26 -1.04 -32.62 -12.20
C PHE A 26 -0.65 -31.37 -11.41
N ARG A 27 0.36 -30.61 -11.87
CA ARG A 27 0.71 -29.31 -11.29
C ARG A 27 -0.49 -28.38 -11.24
N LEU A 28 -1.26 -28.25 -12.33
CA LEU A 28 -2.44 -27.38 -12.39
C LEU A 28 -3.50 -27.82 -11.40
N VAL A 29 -3.81 -29.12 -11.36
CA VAL A 29 -4.76 -29.71 -10.41
C VAL A 29 -4.33 -29.42 -8.97
N MET A 30 -3.07 -29.69 -8.62
CA MET A 30 -2.54 -29.45 -7.28
C MET A 30 -2.59 -27.98 -6.90
N VAL A 31 -2.19 -27.07 -7.79
CA VAL A 31 -2.27 -25.62 -7.54
C VAL A 31 -3.71 -25.20 -7.26
N HIS A 32 -4.68 -25.64 -8.08
CA HIS A 32 -6.09 -25.29 -7.85
C HIS A 32 -6.62 -25.85 -6.53
N HIS A 33 -6.32 -27.11 -6.20
CA HIS A 33 -6.74 -27.72 -4.95
C HIS A 33 -6.16 -26.97 -3.75
N VAL A 34 -4.86 -26.61 -3.79
CA VAL A 34 -4.23 -25.84 -2.73
C VAL A 34 -4.83 -24.44 -2.62
N THR A 35 -5.04 -23.74 -3.75
CA THR A 35 -5.65 -22.41 -3.76
C THR A 35 -7.05 -22.43 -3.16
N PHE A 36 -7.92 -23.35 -3.58
CA PHE A 36 -9.30 -23.45 -3.07
C PHE A 36 -9.35 -23.95 -1.63
N PHE A 37 -8.47 -24.88 -1.25
CA PHE A 37 -8.34 -25.35 0.12
C PHE A 37 -7.97 -24.20 1.05
N ILE A 38 -6.95 -23.42 0.69
CA ILE A 38 -6.53 -22.30 1.51
C ILE A 38 -7.60 -21.20 1.55
N ASN A 39 -8.28 -20.94 0.44
CA ASN A 39 -9.41 -20.00 0.44
C ASN A 39 -10.49 -20.43 1.44
N SER A 40 -10.88 -21.71 1.43
CA SER A 40 -11.81 -22.26 2.42
C SER A 40 -11.30 -22.09 3.85
N LEU A 41 -10.00 -22.37 4.07
CA LEU A 41 -9.38 -22.25 5.39
C LEU A 41 -9.36 -20.79 5.89
N ALA A 42 -9.08 -19.82 5.01
CA ALA A 42 -9.10 -18.39 5.32
C ALA A 42 -10.50 -17.87 5.68
N HIS A 43 -11.56 -18.56 5.26
CA HIS A 43 -12.93 -18.28 5.63
C HIS A 43 -13.42 -19.03 6.88
N ILE A 44 -12.63 -19.93 7.46
CA ILE A 44 -13.00 -20.75 8.63
C ILE A 44 -12.11 -20.45 9.84
N TRP A 45 -10.79 -20.34 9.65
CA TRP A 45 -9.81 -20.30 10.72
C TRP A 45 -9.03 -18.98 10.79
N GLY A 46 -9.16 -18.25 11.91
CA GLY A 46 -8.45 -17.01 12.15
C GLY A 46 -9.28 -16.01 12.97
N SER A 47 -8.92 -14.73 12.86
CA SER A 47 -9.59 -13.62 13.56
C SER A 47 -10.31 -12.68 12.58
N ARG A 48 -11.30 -11.91 13.05
CA ARG A 48 -11.98 -10.88 12.24
C ARG A 48 -11.79 -9.48 12.83
N PRO A 49 -10.56 -8.92 12.76
CA PRO A 49 -10.24 -7.68 13.44
C PRO A 49 -10.86 -6.43 12.82
N TYR A 50 -11.35 -6.45 11.57
CA TYR A 50 -11.82 -5.24 10.86
C TYR A 50 -13.30 -5.28 10.48
N THR A 51 -13.85 -6.45 10.19
CA THR A 51 -15.28 -6.59 9.84
C THR A 51 -15.76 -8.01 10.08
N ASP A 52 -17.04 -8.17 10.38
CA ASP A 52 -17.71 -9.47 10.40
C ASP A 52 -18.91 -9.56 9.43
N THR A 53 -19.02 -8.61 8.51
CA THR A 53 -20.00 -8.62 7.41
C THR A 53 -19.80 -9.77 6.43
N ASN A 54 -18.58 -10.32 6.37
CA ASN A 54 -18.24 -11.49 5.58
C ASN A 54 -17.53 -12.55 6.45
N THR A 55 -17.29 -13.71 5.86
CA THR A 55 -16.69 -14.83 6.59
C THR A 55 -15.16 -14.81 6.65
N ALA A 56 -14.49 -13.92 5.91
CA ALA A 56 -13.04 -13.85 5.78
C ALA A 56 -12.35 -13.59 7.12
N ARG A 57 -11.21 -14.24 7.35
CA ARG A 57 -10.43 -14.16 8.59
C ARG A 57 -8.96 -13.89 8.33
N ASP A 58 -8.33 -13.17 9.25
CA ASP A 58 -6.89 -12.97 9.28
C ASP A 58 -6.20 -14.13 10.01
N ASN A 59 -5.19 -14.70 9.36
CA ASN A 59 -4.37 -15.79 9.89
C ASN A 59 -2.92 -15.74 9.35
N GLY A 60 -1.96 -15.56 10.25
CA GLY A 60 -0.54 -15.48 9.90
C GLY A 60 0.07 -16.80 9.42
N VAL A 61 -0.44 -17.95 9.88
CA VAL A 61 0.03 -19.27 9.41
C VAL A 61 -0.42 -19.49 7.98
N ILE A 62 -1.68 -19.16 7.68
CA ILE A 62 -2.18 -19.20 6.30
C ILE A 62 -1.37 -18.25 5.41
N ALA A 63 -1.08 -17.04 5.91
CA ALA A 63 -0.29 -16.06 5.16
C ALA A 63 1.11 -16.57 4.79
N LEU A 64 1.71 -17.43 5.61
CA LEU A 64 3.00 -18.05 5.30
C LEU A 64 2.91 -18.93 4.04
N PHE A 65 1.89 -19.78 3.95
CA PHE A 65 1.69 -20.69 2.83
C PHE A 65 1.12 -20.00 1.58
N THR A 66 0.44 -18.87 1.73
CA THR A 66 -0.13 -18.09 0.62
C THR A 66 0.66 -16.86 0.24
N PHE A 67 1.89 -16.70 0.74
CA PHE A 67 2.72 -15.55 0.43
C PHE A 67 2.04 -14.20 0.78
N GLY A 68 1.22 -14.17 1.83
CA GLY A 68 0.61 -12.95 2.40
C GLY A 68 -0.91 -12.90 2.36
N GLU A 69 -1.57 -13.72 1.53
CA GLU A 69 -3.03 -13.66 1.33
C GLU A 69 -3.86 -14.11 2.55
N GLY A 70 -3.21 -14.65 3.58
CA GLY A 70 -3.87 -15.10 4.81
C GLY A 70 -4.42 -13.97 5.67
N TYR A 71 -4.08 -12.70 5.42
CA TYR A 71 -4.72 -11.53 6.05
C TYR A 71 -6.03 -11.17 5.33
N HIS A 72 -6.92 -12.16 5.24
CA HIS A 72 -8.09 -12.13 4.37
C HIS A 72 -9.17 -11.18 4.88
N ASN A 73 -9.32 -11.02 6.20
CA ASN A 73 -10.28 -10.07 6.76
C ASN A 73 -9.90 -8.64 6.38
N TYR A 74 -8.61 -8.30 6.47
CA TYR A 74 -8.11 -7.00 6.02
C TYR A 74 -8.32 -6.80 4.51
N HIS A 75 -7.90 -7.77 3.70
CA HIS A 75 -7.98 -7.70 2.24
C HIS A 75 -9.42 -7.46 1.77
N HIS A 76 -10.41 -8.16 2.34
CA HIS A 76 -11.81 -8.02 1.94
C HIS A 76 -12.44 -6.66 2.28
N ILE A 77 -12.06 -6.01 3.39
CA ILE A 77 -12.60 -4.68 3.72
C ILE A 77 -11.81 -3.53 3.06
N PHE A 78 -10.54 -3.74 2.76
CA PHE A 78 -9.63 -2.73 2.23
C PHE A 78 -8.95 -3.19 0.94
N GLU A 79 -9.74 -3.75 0.02
CA GLU A 79 -9.31 -4.36 -1.25
C GLU A 79 -8.45 -3.46 -2.16
N TYR A 80 -8.50 -2.15 -1.96
CA TYR A 80 -7.72 -1.17 -2.73
C TYR A 80 -6.32 -0.90 -2.16
N ASP A 81 -6.00 -1.40 -0.95
CA ASP A 81 -4.63 -1.34 -0.43
C ASP A 81 -3.79 -2.40 -1.14
N TYR A 82 -2.61 -2.03 -1.64
CA TYR A 82 -1.74 -2.97 -2.33
C TYR A 82 -1.16 -4.06 -1.41
N ARG A 83 -1.31 -3.90 -0.08
CA ARG A 83 -0.78 -4.80 0.95
C ARG A 83 -1.89 -5.69 1.48
N ASN A 84 -1.58 -6.97 1.67
CA ASN A 84 -2.44 -7.87 2.44
C ASN A 84 -2.10 -7.75 3.94
N GLY A 85 -0.81 -7.78 4.28
CA GLY A 85 -0.31 -7.57 5.64
C GLY A 85 0.15 -6.13 5.88
N ILE A 86 -0.62 -5.32 6.59
CA ILE A 86 -0.29 -3.90 6.84
C ILE A 86 0.83 -3.65 7.84
N LYS A 87 1.03 -4.55 8.81
CA LYS A 87 2.05 -4.38 9.85
C LYS A 87 3.41 -4.79 9.31
N TRP A 88 4.47 -4.19 9.85
CA TRP A 88 5.83 -4.45 9.40
C TRP A 88 6.24 -5.92 9.62
N TYR A 89 5.76 -6.53 10.71
CA TYR A 89 6.03 -7.92 11.09
C TYR A 89 5.05 -8.93 10.46
N GLN A 90 4.01 -8.47 9.76
CA GLN A 90 3.10 -9.35 9.04
C GLN A 90 3.77 -9.86 7.77
N TYR A 91 3.87 -11.19 7.65
CA TYR A 91 4.50 -11.86 6.53
C TYR A 91 3.68 -11.65 5.26
N ASP A 92 4.23 -10.85 4.35
CA ASP A 92 3.61 -10.53 3.07
C ASP A 92 4.75 -10.22 2.08
N PRO A 93 5.35 -11.26 1.48
CA PRO A 93 6.39 -11.10 0.48
C PRO A 93 5.90 -10.36 -0.78
N THR A 94 4.61 -10.45 -1.12
CA THR A 94 4.06 -9.71 -2.27
C THR A 94 4.12 -8.20 -2.04
N LYS A 95 3.79 -7.71 -0.83
CA LYS A 95 3.98 -6.31 -0.42
C LYS A 95 5.43 -5.86 -0.60
N TRP A 96 6.39 -6.68 -0.16
CA TRP A 96 7.81 -6.32 -0.26
C TRP A 96 8.30 -6.31 -1.71
N LEU A 97 7.87 -7.28 -2.51
CA LEU A 97 8.17 -7.35 -3.93
C LEU A 97 7.62 -6.12 -4.66
N ILE A 98 6.33 -5.82 -4.53
CA ILE A 98 5.68 -4.66 -5.17
C ILE A 98 6.36 -3.36 -4.75
N LYS A 99 6.70 -3.21 -3.46
CA LYS A 99 7.42 -2.03 -2.97
C LYS A 99 8.84 -1.96 -3.54
N GLY A 100 9.55 -3.08 -3.63
CA GLY A 100 10.87 -3.16 -4.25
C GLY A 100 10.84 -2.73 -5.72
N LEU A 101 9.86 -3.24 -6.47
CA LEU A 101 9.64 -2.88 -7.87
C LEU A 101 9.31 -1.38 -8.06
N SER A 102 8.78 -0.71 -7.03
CA SER A 102 8.51 0.73 -7.11
C SER A 102 9.77 1.57 -7.08
N TYR A 103 10.84 1.10 -6.41
CA TYR A 103 12.12 1.80 -6.37
C TYR A 103 12.85 1.79 -7.72
N VAL A 104 12.63 0.75 -8.53
CA VAL A 104 13.17 0.66 -9.91
C VAL A 104 12.20 1.19 -10.97
N GLY A 105 11.04 1.74 -10.55
CA GLY A 105 10.07 2.37 -11.44
C GLY A 105 9.15 1.42 -12.21
N LEU A 106 9.19 0.11 -11.90
CA LEU A 106 8.33 -0.92 -12.53
C LEU A 106 6.89 -0.89 -12.01
N THR A 107 6.69 -0.41 -10.78
CA THR A 107 5.37 -0.14 -10.21
C THR A 107 5.27 1.32 -9.77
N LYS A 108 4.08 1.92 -9.93
CA LYS A 108 3.81 3.33 -9.59
C LYS A 108 2.44 3.44 -8.93
N ASN A 109 2.19 4.55 -8.23
CA ASN A 109 0.89 4.87 -7.62
C ASN A 109 0.36 3.79 -6.66
N LEU A 110 1.24 3.23 -5.82
CA LEU A 110 0.85 2.25 -4.81
C LEU A 110 -0.19 2.85 -3.86
N ARG A 111 -1.39 2.27 -3.87
CA ARG A 111 -2.53 2.74 -3.05
C ARG A 111 -2.46 2.11 -1.67
N THR A 112 -2.59 2.94 -0.63
CA THR A 112 -2.66 2.48 0.77
C THR A 112 -3.91 3.03 1.44
N CYS A 113 -4.58 2.20 2.23
CA CYS A 113 -5.70 2.62 3.06
C CYS A 113 -5.21 3.58 4.17
N PRO A 114 -5.91 4.71 4.41
CA PRO A 114 -5.56 5.61 5.51
C PRO A 114 -5.60 4.91 6.87
N GLU A 115 -4.56 5.12 7.70
CA GLU A 115 -4.45 4.54 9.04
C GLU A 115 -5.69 4.77 9.90
N GLU A 116 -6.25 5.99 9.85
CA GLU A 116 -7.49 6.36 10.53
C GLU A 116 -8.65 5.40 10.21
N ARG A 117 -8.83 5.05 8.93
CA ARG A 117 -9.95 4.20 8.49
C ARG A 117 -9.76 2.76 8.99
N ILE A 118 -8.52 2.28 8.98
CA ILE A 118 -8.14 0.95 9.48
C ILE A 118 -8.39 0.87 10.99
N GLU A 119 -7.96 1.87 11.75
CA GLU A 119 -8.13 1.92 13.20
C GLU A 119 -9.60 2.05 13.60
N LYS A 120 -10.37 2.91 12.92
CA LYS A 120 -11.83 3.03 13.13
C LYS A 120 -12.54 1.69 12.95
N ALA A 121 -12.27 0.96 11.87
CA ALA A 121 -12.85 -0.36 11.64
C ALA A 121 -12.47 -1.36 12.74
N ARG A 122 -11.21 -1.34 13.18
CA ARG A 122 -10.73 -2.21 14.26
C ARG A 122 -11.39 -1.89 15.60
N LEU A 123 -11.48 -0.61 15.96
CA LEU A 123 -12.11 -0.17 17.21
C LEU A 123 -13.59 -0.53 17.24
N ALA A 124 -14.31 -0.38 16.12
CA ALA A 124 -15.72 -0.78 16.01
C ALA A 124 -15.90 -2.29 16.27
N MET A 125 -15.03 -3.13 15.70
CA MET A 125 -15.05 -4.57 15.97
C MET A 125 -14.68 -4.91 17.42
N GLN A 126 -13.72 -4.19 18.01
CA GLN A 126 -13.35 -4.36 19.42
C GLN A 126 -14.51 -4.00 20.36
N LEU A 127 -15.19 -2.88 20.12
CA LEU A 127 -16.41 -2.50 20.84
C LEU A 127 -17.44 -3.61 20.75
N LYS A 128 -17.75 -4.09 19.53
CA LYS A 128 -18.71 -5.18 19.32
C LYS A 128 -18.38 -6.44 20.14
N TYR A 129 -17.13 -6.89 20.10
CA TYR A 129 -16.71 -8.07 20.86
C TYR A 129 -16.67 -7.82 22.37
N ALA A 130 -16.30 -6.62 22.81
CA ALA A 130 -16.34 -6.25 24.21
C ALA A 130 -17.78 -6.22 24.73
N SER A 131 -18.70 -5.58 24.00
CA SER A 131 -20.13 -5.53 24.32
C SER A 131 -20.74 -6.93 24.46
N GLN A 132 -20.41 -7.86 23.56
CA GLN A 132 -20.86 -9.27 23.64
C GLN A 132 -20.34 -10.02 24.88
N LYS A 133 -19.17 -9.65 25.39
CA LYS A 133 -18.63 -10.23 26.64
C LYS A 133 -19.28 -9.60 27.86
N VAL A 134 -19.42 -8.27 27.84
CA VAL A 134 -20.02 -7.48 28.91
C VAL A 134 -21.48 -7.84 29.14
N SER A 135 -22.24 -8.17 28.09
CA SER A 135 -23.65 -8.55 28.19
C SER A 135 -23.90 -9.81 29.03
N LYS A 136 -22.85 -10.56 29.39
CA LYS A 136 -22.94 -11.77 30.23
C LYS A 136 -22.63 -11.50 31.70
N LEU A 137 -22.25 -10.28 32.06
CA LEU A 137 -21.88 -9.90 33.42
C LEU A 137 -23.12 -9.50 34.25
N PRO A 138 -23.09 -9.68 35.58
CA PRO A 138 -24.20 -9.28 36.45
C PRO A 138 -24.44 -7.77 36.48
N ASN A 139 -23.41 -6.96 36.24
CA ASN A 139 -23.47 -5.50 36.14
C ASN A 139 -23.34 -5.01 34.68
N ALA A 140 -23.92 -5.74 33.74
CA ALA A 140 -23.76 -5.49 32.30
C ALA A 140 -24.14 -4.06 31.88
N GLU A 141 -25.18 -3.47 32.46
CA GLU A 141 -25.68 -2.14 32.04
C GLU A 141 -24.69 -1.02 32.36
N GLU A 142 -24.19 -0.95 33.60
CA GLU A 142 -23.20 0.05 34.03
C GLU A 142 -21.89 -0.07 33.26
N VAL A 143 -21.41 -1.31 33.07
CA VAL A 143 -20.17 -1.57 32.32
C VAL A 143 -20.36 -1.25 30.83
N MET A 144 -21.53 -1.52 30.25
CA MET A 144 -21.82 -1.20 28.86
C MET A 144 -21.84 0.30 28.62
N GLN A 145 -22.47 1.06 29.52
CA GLN A 145 -22.49 2.54 29.44
C GLN A 145 -21.07 3.10 29.50
N THR A 146 -20.26 2.61 30.45
CA THR A 146 -18.85 3.02 30.59
C THR A 146 -18.04 2.66 29.33
N LEU A 147 -18.20 1.44 28.81
CA LEU A 147 -17.54 0.98 27.61
C LEU A 147 -17.88 1.84 26.38
N GLN A 148 -19.16 2.17 26.21
CA GLN A 148 -19.61 3.03 25.11
C GLN A 148 -19.05 4.45 25.26
N HIS A 149 -19.07 5.00 26.47
CA HIS A 149 -18.52 6.33 26.75
C HIS A 149 -17.03 6.42 26.42
N GLU A 150 -16.23 5.47 26.90
CA GLU A 150 -14.78 5.42 26.62
C GLU A 150 -14.49 5.24 25.13
N TYR A 151 -15.29 4.44 24.43
CA TYR A 151 -15.20 4.31 22.97
C TYR A 151 -15.47 5.65 22.26
N ASP A 152 -16.53 6.37 22.64
CA ASP A 152 -16.87 7.66 22.03
C ASP A 152 -15.77 8.70 22.26
N VAL A 153 -15.24 8.77 23.48
CA VAL A 153 -14.10 9.64 23.83
C VAL A 153 -12.86 9.29 23.01
N LEU A 154 -12.53 8.00 22.87
CA LEU A 154 -11.40 7.54 22.04
C LEU A 154 -11.60 7.89 20.57
N MET A 155 -12.80 7.67 20.03
CA MET A 155 -13.14 7.98 18.65
C MET A 155 -13.02 9.47 18.32
N GLN A 156 -13.42 10.33 19.26
CA GLN A 156 -13.24 11.78 19.14
C GLN A 156 -11.76 12.15 19.12
N LYS A 157 -10.98 11.72 20.13
CA LYS A 157 -9.54 12.00 20.22
C LYS A 157 -8.78 11.52 18.98
N MET A 158 -9.12 10.34 18.47
CA MET A 158 -8.52 9.78 17.26
C MET A 158 -8.86 10.64 16.03
N THR A 159 -10.11 11.06 15.88
CA THR A 159 -10.54 11.92 14.76
C THR A 159 -9.80 13.27 14.79
N ASP A 160 -9.65 13.87 15.97
CA ASP A 160 -8.90 15.13 16.14
C ASP A 160 -7.41 14.95 15.80
N TYR A 161 -6.80 13.86 16.27
CA TYR A 161 -5.41 13.52 15.98
C TYR A 161 -5.16 13.36 14.47
N TYR A 162 -5.96 12.52 13.77
CA TYR A 162 -5.76 12.29 12.35
C TYR A 162 -6.09 13.51 11.48
N THR A 163 -7.10 14.29 11.86
CA THR A 163 -7.41 15.57 11.21
C THR A 163 -6.24 16.54 11.32
N THR A 164 -5.66 16.66 12.52
CA THR A 164 -4.49 17.50 12.77
C THR A 164 -3.26 17.00 12.01
N LYS A 165 -2.98 15.70 12.05
CA LYS A 165 -1.89 15.06 11.28
C LYS A 165 -2.02 15.33 9.78
N LYS A 166 -3.23 15.24 9.23
CA LYS A 166 -3.51 15.54 7.81
C LYS A 166 -3.24 17.01 7.47
N ARG A 167 -3.62 17.95 8.35
CA ARG A 167 -3.33 19.38 8.19
C ARG A 167 -1.82 19.64 8.21
N ILE A 168 -1.08 19.02 9.15
CA ILE A 168 0.39 19.13 9.22
C ILE A 168 1.04 18.64 7.93
N MET A 169 0.62 17.47 7.43
CA MET A 169 1.12 16.89 6.17
C MET A 169 0.85 17.81 4.97
N ALA A 170 -0.35 18.41 4.88
CA ALA A 170 -0.70 19.36 3.83
C ALA A 170 0.16 20.63 3.86
N LEU A 171 0.41 21.18 5.06
CA LEU A 171 1.28 22.35 5.23
C LEU A 171 2.73 22.05 4.86
N ARG A 172 3.26 20.88 5.25
CA ARG A 172 4.61 20.43 4.85
C ARG A 172 4.74 20.30 3.33
N LYS A 173 3.73 19.73 2.66
CA LYS A 173 3.68 19.65 1.20
C LYS A 173 3.71 21.03 0.55
N LYS A 174 2.89 21.97 1.05
CA LYS A 174 2.85 23.36 0.55
C LYS A 174 4.20 24.06 0.74
N HIS A 175 4.84 23.88 1.89
CA HIS A 175 6.17 24.42 2.16
C HIS A 175 7.22 23.86 1.20
N LEU A 176 7.20 22.54 0.95
CA LEU A 176 8.11 21.91 0.00
C LEU A 176 7.94 22.48 -1.42
N LEU A 177 6.72 22.60 -1.91
CA LEU A 177 6.45 23.20 -3.22
C LEU A 177 6.97 24.63 -3.31
N LYS A 178 6.74 25.44 -2.27
CA LYS A 178 7.26 26.81 -2.20
C LYS A 178 8.79 26.85 -2.18
N SER A 179 9.44 25.91 -1.50
CA SER A 179 10.91 25.81 -1.51
C SER A 179 11.46 25.42 -2.89
N MET A 180 10.75 24.56 -3.63
CA MET A 180 11.13 24.20 -5.00
C MET A 180 11.00 25.40 -5.95
N GLU A 181 9.87 26.11 -5.89
CA GLU A 181 9.64 27.33 -6.67
C GLU A 181 10.71 28.40 -6.39
N ARG A 182 11.07 28.58 -5.11
CA ARG A 182 12.16 29.49 -4.74
C ARG A 182 13.50 29.08 -5.37
N LEU A 183 13.87 27.80 -5.28
CA LEU A 183 15.12 27.30 -5.86
C LEU A 183 15.17 27.48 -7.39
N GLU A 184 14.04 27.27 -8.07
CA GLU A 184 13.91 27.49 -9.51
C GLU A 184 14.11 28.97 -9.87
N LEU A 185 13.46 29.88 -9.12
CA LEU A 185 13.62 31.32 -9.30
C LEU A 185 15.07 31.78 -9.02
N ASP A 186 15.69 31.27 -7.95
CA ASP A 186 17.08 31.60 -7.59
C ASP A 186 18.05 31.15 -8.69
N PHE A 187 17.84 29.97 -9.29
CA PHE A 187 18.64 29.49 -10.41
C PHE A 187 18.44 30.37 -11.66
N LYS A 188 17.18 30.61 -12.04
CA LYS A 188 16.81 31.43 -13.19
C LYS A 188 17.33 32.87 -13.07
N TYR A 189 17.29 33.45 -11.88
CA TYR A 189 17.84 34.78 -11.62
C TYR A 189 19.36 34.82 -11.87
N LYS A 190 20.11 33.83 -11.37
CA LYS A 190 21.56 33.76 -11.58
C LYS A 190 21.93 33.61 -13.05
N GLU A 191 21.22 32.74 -13.77
CA GLU A 191 21.39 32.53 -15.20
C GLU A 191 21.12 33.80 -16.00
N LEU A 192 19.98 34.45 -15.76
CA LEU A 192 19.62 35.71 -16.42
C LEU A 192 20.61 36.83 -16.11
N LYS A 193 21.10 36.92 -14.86
CA LYS A 193 22.11 37.90 -14.47
C LYS A 193 23.41 37.70 -15.25
N GLN A 194 23.90 36.47 -15.38
CA GLN A 194 25.10 36.17 -16.15
C GLN A 194 24.91 36.46 -17.64
N SER A 195 23.80 36.01 -18.22
CA SER A 195 23.46 36.26 -19.63
C SER A 195 23.39 37.76 -19.93
N LEU A 196 22.74 38.54 -19.05
CA LEU A 196 22.66 39.99 -19.18
C LEU A 196 24.03 40.67 -19.11
N LEU A 197 24.91 40.23 -18.19
CA LEU A 197 26.26 40.77 -18.07
C LEU A 197 27.08 40.51 -19.35
N LEU A 198 27.04 39.28 -19.87
CA LEU A 198 27.72 38.93 -21.13
C LEU A 198 27.19 39.75 -22.30
N GLN A 199 25.86 39.92 -22.40
CA GLN A 199 25.25 40.71 -23.46
C GLN A 199 25.63 42.20 -23.37
N LYS A 200 25.72 42.76 -22.16
CA LYS A 200 26.19 44.13 -21.93
C LYS A 200 27.66 44.30 -22.33
N GLU A 201 28.53 43.33 -21.99
CA GLU A 201 29.94 43.36 -22.38
C GLU A 201 30.10 43.30 -23.91
N LYS A 202 29.34 42.42 -24.57
CA LYS A 202 29.31 42.32 -26.03
C LYS A 202 28.82 43.62 -26.68
N TRP A 203 27.79 44.24 -26.13
CA TRP A 203 27.28 45.53 -26.60
C TRP A 203 28.33 46.63 -26.51
N LEU A 204 29.00 46.77 -25.36
CA LEU A 204 30.05 47.77 -25.15
C LEU A 204 31.20 47.60 -26.15
N LYS A 205 31.64 46.36 -26.40
CA LYS A 205 32.68 46.06 -27.39
C LYS A 205 32.27 46.50 -28.79
N LEU A 206 31.02 46.25 -29.20
CA LEU A 206 30.50 46.67 -30.50
C LEU A 206 30.32 48.18 -30.62
N SER A 207 29.88 48.86 -29.56
CA SER A 207 29.62 50.30 -29.61
C SER A 207 30.89 51.16 -29.59
N GLN A 208 32.03 50.58 -29.17
CA GLN A 208 33.33 51.24 -29.12
C GLN A 208 34.23 50.87 -30.32
N MET A 209 33.78 50.01 -31.23
CA MET A 209 34.49 49.73 -32.47
C MET A 209 34.42 50.97 -33.38
N GLU A 210 35.56 51.57 -33.70
CA GLU A 210 35.64 52.58 -34.77
C GLU A 210 35.39 51.88 -36.10
N PHE A 211 34.29 52.24 -36.76
CA PHE A 211 34.02 51.85 -38.13
C PHE A 211 34.89 52.71 -39.04
N ALA A 212 36.01 52.16 -39.51
CA ALA A 212 36.78 52.78 -40.59
C ALA A 212 35.91 52.79 -41.86
N PHE A 213 35.30 53.93 -42.15
CA PHE A 213 34.64 54.18 -43.42
C PHE A 213 35.73 54.42 -44.47
N SER A 214 35.92 53.45 -45.36
CA SER A 214 36.71 53.57 -46.60
C SER A 214 35.93 54.28 -47.70
#